data_AF-A0A821YX68-F1
#
_entry.id   AF-A0A821YX68-F1
#
_cell.length_a   1.000
_cell.length_b   1.000
_cell.length_c   1.000
_cell.angle_alpha   90.00
_cell.angle_beta   90.00
_cell.angle_gamma   90.00
#
_symmetry.space_group_name_H-M   'P 1'
#
loop_
_entity.id
_entity.type
_entity.pdbx_description
1 polymer ?
#
loop_
_entity_poly.entity_id
_entity_poly.type
_entity_poly.pdbx_seq_one_letter_code
_entity_poly.pdbx_strand_id
1 'polypeptide(L)'
;AIGEQSKPKLSENDESTVGLPTAESRVKINLHFMKKVPANAEATNVLVGAVDYLQAPIYAFVRLAKGVTLPDLVEVALPTRFLFVLLGPCNEHLRYHEVGRSIATLMADEIFHDIAYRARNRDDLLAGIDDFLDHVTVLPPGEWDPTTRIEPPKSVPNKEDRLERNKANGLPQMAVTEHVEHEFDPSLARTGRFCGGLIDDIKRKAPFYISDFTEAISFQSVAAIIFLYFACLSPIITFGGLLSKATDNNM
;
A
#
# COMPACT_ATOMS: atom_id res chain seq x y z
N ALA A 1 -35.52 9.23 71.51
CA ALA A 1 -36.75 9.33 70.69
C ALA A 1 -36.62 10.56 69.82
N ILE A 2 -36.78 10.39 68.49
CA ILE A 2 -37.10 11.40 67.46
C ILE A 2 -35.97 12.41 67.17
N GLY A 3 -35.49 12.65 65.94
CA GLY A 3 -35.96 12.23 64.63
C GLY A 3 -34.91 12.48 63.53
N GLU A 4 -35.18 11.85 62.41
CA GLU A 4 -34.47 11.83 61.12
C GLU A 4 -34.59 13.17 60.38
N GLN A 5 -33.53 13.69 59.71
CA GLN A 5 -33.63 14.44 58.44
C GLN A 5 -32.26 14.62 57.71
N SER A 6 -32.28 14.23 56.42
CA SER A 6 -31.58 14.74 55.24
C SER A 6 -30.04 14.87 55.16
N LYS A 7 -29.46 14.03 54.29
CA LYS A 7 -28.16 14.24 53.62
C LYS A 7 -28.20 15.43 52.64
N PRO A 8 -27.11 16.19 52.49
CA PRO A 8 -26.75 16.80 51.22
C PRO A 8 -25.67 15.98 50.49
N LYS A 9 -25.82 15.87 49.16
CA LYS A 9 -24.82 15.36 48.22
C LYS A 9 -23.67 16.36 48.10
N LEU A 10 -22.44 15.87 48.08
CA LEU A 10 -21.31 16.56 47.46
C LEU A 10 -20.58 15.56 46.55
N SER A 11 -20.52 15.92 45.28
CA SER A 11 -19.85 15.23 44.17
C SER A 11 -18.34 15.47 44.22
N GLU A 12 -17.58 14.42 43.87
CA GLU A 12 -16.36 14.39 43.02
C GLU A 12 -15.20 15.35 43.36
N ASN A 13 -13.92 14.99 43.27
CA ASN A 13 -13.13 13.81 42.91
C ASN A 13 -11.68 14.16 43.35
N ASP A 14 -10.77 13.19 43.19
CA ASP A 14 -9.31 13.30 43.22
C ASP A 14 -8.65 12.84 44.52
N GLU A 15 -8.33 11.54 44.57
CA GLU A 15 -6.92 11.13 44.73
C GLU A 15 -6.70 9.64 44.41
N SER A 16 -5.75 9.43 43.48
CA SER A 16 -4.76 8.35 43.49
C SER A 16 -5.20 6.89 43.28
N THR A 17 -5.02 6.39 42.06
CA THR A 17 -4.34 5.10 41.88
C THR A 17 -3.61 5.09 40.55
N VAL A 18 -2.28 5.23 40.62
CA VAL A 18 -1.36 5.02 39.50
C VAL A 18 -1.40 3.53 39.16
N GLY A 19 -2.17 3.17 38.14
CA GLY A 19 -2.17 1.83 37.57
C GLY A 19 -1.00 1.68 36.60
N LEU A 20 -0.09 0.75 36.91
CA LEU A 20 0.82 0.17 35.91
C LEU A 20 -0.03 -0.33 34.73
N PRO A 21 0.35 -0.07 33.46
CA PRO A 21 -0.34 -0.67 32.34
C PRO A 21 -0.01 -2.18 32.32
N THR A 22 -1.04 -2.98 32.62
CA THR A 22 -1.06 -4.43 32.46
C THR A 22 -0.71 -4.81 31.02
N ALA A 23 0.08 -5.88 30.86
CA ALA A 23 0.67 -6.40 29.63
C ALA A 23 -0.33 -6.96 28.58
N GLU A 24 -1.50 -6.36 28.42
CA GLU A 24 -2.56 -6.82 27.51
C GLU A 24 -3.12 -5.71 26.61
N SER A 25 -2.37 -4.64 26.35
CA SER A 25 -2.64 -3.79 25.19
C SER A 25 -2.15 -4.51 23.92
N ARG A 26 -2.86 -5.59 23.52
CA ARG A 26 -2.67 -6.21 22.21
C ARG A 26 -2.87 -5.12 21.16
N VAL A 27 -1.76 -4.69 20.57
CA VAL A 27 -1.72 -3.84 19.38
C VAL A 27 -2.78 -4.38 18.43
N LYS A 28 -3.86 -3.62 18.19
CA LYS A 28 -4.82 -3.95 17.15
C LYS A 28 -4.05 -3.85 15.83
N ILE A 29 -3.49 -4.98 15.40
CA ILE A 29 -2.81 -5.10 14.10
C ILE A 29 -3.74 -4.48 13.07
N ASN A 30 -3.21 -3.55 12.27
CA ASN A 30 -4.03 -2.75 11.37
C ASN A 30 -4.49 -3.59 10.18
N LEU A 31 -5.52 -4.42 10.39
CA LEU A 31 -6.02 -5.43 9.45
C LEU A 31 -6.54 -4.82 8.13
N HIS A 32 -6.95 -3.56 8.16
CA HIS A 32 -7.36 -2.84 6.95
C HIS A 32 -6.17 -2.56 6.03
N PHE A 33 -4.99 -2.29 6.62
CA PHE A 33 -3.76 -2.05 5.87
C PHE A 33 -3.17 -3.36 5.31
N MET A 34 -3.25 -4.47 6.06
CA MET A 34 -2.82 -5.81 5.61
C MET A 34 -3.40 -6.22 4.25
N LYS A 35 -4.63 -5.80 3.93
CA LYS A 35 -5.28 -6.14 2.65
C LYS A 35 -4.61 -5.50 1.43
N LYS A 36 -3.81 -4.45 1.63
CA LYS A 36 -3.09 -3.73 0.56
C LYS A 36 -1.64 -4.19 0.41
N VAL A 37 -1.17 -5.05 1.31
CA VAL A 37 0.20 -5.53 1.30
C VAL A 37 0.27 -6.81 0.46
N PRO A 38 1.22 -6.92 -0.48
CA PRO A 38 1.41 -8.12 -1.28
C PRO A 38 1.64 -9.37 -0.42
N ALA A 39 1.24 -10.53 -0.94
CA ALA A 39 1.56 -11.80 -0.31
C ALA A 39 3.09 -11.97 -0.24
N ASN A 40 3.60 -12.40 0.92
CA ASN A 40 5.03 -12.55 1.22
C ASN A 40 5.84 -11.25 1.29
N ALA A 41 5.20 -10.10 1.48
CA ALA A 41 5.94 -8.86 1.73
C ALA A 41 6.81 -8.96 2.99
N GLU A 42 8.03 -8.44 2.90
CA GLU A 42 8.93 -8.27 4.04
C GLU A 42 9.05 -6.78 4.38
N ALA A 43 9.29 -6.48 5.65
CA ALA A 43 9.41 -5.12 6.16
C ALA A 43 10.87 -4.64 6.19
N THR A 44 11.03 -3.33 5.96
CA THR A 44 12.27 -2.60 6.21
C THR A 44 12.03 -1.61 7.35
N ASN A 45 12.80 -1.71 8.42
CA ASN A 45 12.69 -0.79 9.55
C ASN A 45 13.74 0.29 9.45
N VAL A 46 13.30 1.55 9.51
CA VAL A 46 14.17 2.72 9.49
C VAL A 46 14.07 3.40 10.84
N LEU A 47 15.08 3.21 11.67
CA LEU A 47 15.14 3.65 13.07
C LEU A 47 16.13 4.80 13.18
N VAL A 48 15.61 6.01 13.37
CA VAL A 48 16.43 7.22 13.48
C VAL A 48 16.17 7.93 14.80
N GLY A 49 17.21 8.46 15.44
CA GLY A 49 17.06 9.11 16.74
C GLY A 49 18.27 9.92 17.18
N ALA A 50 18.03 10.81 18.13
CA ALA A 50 19.07 11.60 18.79
C ALA A 50 19.24 11.12 20.24
N VAL A 51 20.49 11.03 20.67
CA VAL A 51 20.88 10.70 22.05
C VAL A 51 22.04 11.60 22.46
N ASP A 52 21.96 12.16 23.66
CA ASP A 52 22.84 13.21 24.17
C ASP A 52 24.26 12.74 24.52
N TYR A 53 24.45 11.45 24.80
CA TYR A 53 25.75 10.88 25.16
C TYR A 53 26.61 10.43 23.98
N LEU A 54 26.08 10.40 22.75
CA LEU A 54 26.88 10.05 21.57
C LEU A 54 27.72 11.25 21.11
N GLN A 55 29.01 11.03 20.87
CA GLN A 55 29.92 12.06 20.36
C GLN A 55 29.88 12.19 18.82
N ALA A 56 29.42 11.15 18.13
CA ALA A 56 29.35 11.09 16.68
C ALA A 56 28.14 10.22 16.25
N PRO A 57 27.57 10.44 15.06
CA PRO A 57 26.51 9.60 14.54
C PRO A 57 27.01 8.19 14.21
N ILE A 58 26.18 7.20 14.51
CA ILE A 58 26.38 5.77 14.26
C ILE A 58 25.37 5.32 13.22
N TYR A 59 25.85 4.63 12.19
CA TYR A 59 25.05 4.09 11.10
C TYR A 59 25.18 2.56 11.10
N ALA A 60 24.05 1.86 10.97
CA ALA A 60 24.04 0.43 10.72
C ALA A 60 22.99 0.10 9.67
N PHE A 61 23.42 -0.58 8.60
CA PHE A 61 22.53 -1.18 7.62
C PHE A 61 22.64 -2.70 7.75
N VAL A 62 21.53 -3.34 8.08
CA VAL A 62 21.47 -4.77 8.42
C VAL A 62 20.49 -5.47 7.49
N ARG A 63 20.97 -6.51 6.81
CA ARG A 63 20.13 -7.48 6.11
C ARG A 63 20.09 -8.79 6.89
N LEU A 64 18.92 -9.15 7.41
CA LEU A 64 18.72 -10.44 8.06
C LEU A 64 18.76 -11.57 7.03
N ALA A 65 19.32 -12.72 7.42
CA ALA A 65 19.43 -13.89 6.53
C ALA A 65 18.05 -14.45 6.13
N LYS A 66 17.08 -14.36 7.05
CA LYS A 66 15.67 -14.72 6.86
C LYS A 66 14.80 -13.62 7.47
N GLY A 67 13.63 -13.36 6.88
CA GLY A 67 12.65 -12.46 7.47
C GLY A 67 12.22 -12.94 8.87
N VAL A 68 12.28 -12.05 9.86
CA VAL A 68 11.91 -12.33 11.26
C VAL A 68 10.85 -11.34 11.73
N THR A 69 9.74 -11.83 12.25
CA THR A 69 8.71 -10.96 12.85
C THR A 69 9.23 -10.44 14.19
N LEU A 70 9.57 -9.16 14.24
CA LEU A 70 9.98 -8.47 15.45
C LEU A 70 8.73 -7.84 16.10
N PRO A 71 8.36 -8.26 17.32
CA PRO A 71 7.20 -7.70 18.02
C PRO A 71 7.37 -6.19 18.20
N ASP A 72 6.26 -5.45 18.09
CA ASP A 72 6.16 -4.01 18.36
C ASP A 72 7.05 -3.08 17.52
N LEU A 73 7.76 -3.61 16.51
CA LEU A 73 8.60 -2.82 15.62
C LEU A 73 7.86 -2.34 14.37
N VAL A 74 6.91 -3.14 13.89
CA VAL A 74 6.12 -2.86 12.68
C VAL A 74 4.64 -2.81 13.04
N GLU A 75 3.92 -1.81 12.53
CA GLU A 75 2.46 -1.66 12.73
C GLU A 75 1.65 -2.85 12.16
N VAL A 76 2.25 -3.51 11.18
CA VAL A 76 1.68 -4.59 10.38
C VAL A 76 2.51 -5.84 10.64
N ALA A 77 1.88 -7.00 10.77
CA ALA A 77 2.54 -8.27 11.09
C ALA A 77 3.35 -8.84 9.91
N LEU A 78 4.39 -8.11 9.48
CA LEU A 78 5.30 -8.47 8.41
C LEU A 78 6.65 -8.91 8.99
N PRO A 79 7.27 -9.95 8.41
CA PRO A 79 8.62 -10.31 8.79
C PRO A 79 9.59 -9.21 8.37
N THR A 80 10.44 -8.76 9.30
CA THR A 80 11.50 -7.79 9.02
C THR A 80 12.63 -8.46 8.26
N ARG A 81 13.06 -7.86 7.15
CA ARG A 81 14.24 -8.28 6.39
C ARG A 81 15.41 -7.32 6.55
N PHE A 82 15.13 -6.03 6.53
CA PHE A 82 16.15 -4.98 6.62
C PHE A 82 15.95 -4.09 7.83
N LEU A 83 17.05 -3.63 8.41
CA LEU A 83 17.07 -2.58 9.42
C LEU A 83 18.10 -1.53 9.04
N PHE A 84 17.70 -0.28 9.06
CA PHE A 84 18.58 0.87 9.05
C PHE A 84 18.50 1.55 10.41
N VAL A 85 19.63 1.73 11.06
CA VAL A 85 19.73 2.41 12.36
C VAL A 85 20.65 3.61 12.22
N LEU A 86 20.15 4.78 12.61
CA LEU A 86 20.91 6.02 12.69
C LEU A 86 20.66 6.68 14.05
N LEU A 87 21.68 6.65 14.90
CA LEU A 87 21.66 7.33 16.19
C LEU A 87 22.81 8.33 16.25
N GLY A 88 22.58 9.53 16.75
CA GLY A 88 23.66 10.50 16.90
C GLY A 88 23.39 11.56 17.97
N PRO A 89 24.35 12.47 18.22
CA PRO A 89 24.18 13.57 19.17
C PRO A 89 22.94 14.42 18.84
N CYS A 90 22.35 15.03 19.87
CA CYS A 90 21.42 16.13 19.71
C CYS A 90 22.15 17.31 19.06
N ASN A 91 22.07 17.41 17.73
CA ASN A 91 22.67 18.48 16.94
C ASN A 91 21.61 19.03 15.97
N GLU A 92 21.36 20.33 16.05
CA GLU A 92 20.33 21.03 15.25
C GLU A 92 20.62 20.94 13.74
N HIS A 93 21.88 20.77 13.35
CA HIS A 93 22.29 20.67 11.94
C HIS A 93 22.04 19.29 11.32
N LEU A 94 21.85 18.25 12.12
CA LEU A 94 21.66 16.87 11.65
C LEU A 94 20.17 16.50 11.73
N ARG A 95 19.46 16.70 10.62
CA ARG A 95 18.06 16.27 10.48
C ARG A 95 17.97 14.77 10.25
N TYR A 96 18.15 13.96 11.29
CA TYR A 96 18.10 12.48 11.22
C TYR A 96 16.81 11.96 10.59
N HIS A 97 15.70 12.65 10.83
CA HIS A 97 14.42 12.35 10.20
C HIS A 97 14.49 12.38 8.67
N GLU A 98 15.15 13.38 8.07
CA GLU A 98 15.28 13.49 6.62
C GLU A 98 16.20 12.40 6.04
N VAL A 99 17.22 11.99 6.79
CA VAL A 99 18.06 10.84 6.41
C VAL A 99 17.21 9.56 6.42
N GLY A 100 16.39 9.36 7.46
CA GLY A 100 15.47 8.23 7.54
C GLY A 100 14.49 8.20 6.36
N ARG A 101 13.87 9.34 6.04
CA ARG A 101 12.99 9.46 4.85
C ARG A 101 13.72 9.13 3.55
N SER A 102 14.96 9.58 3.41
CA SER A 102 15.77 9.33 2.21
C SER A 102 16.05 7.83 2.04
N ILE A 103 16.44 7.14 3.12
CA ILE A 103 16.68 5.68 3.10
C ILE A 103 15.39 4.91 2.86
N ALA A 104 14.27 5.31 3.47
CA ALA A 104 12.97 4.69 3.23
C ALA A 104 12.54 4.82 1.75
N THR A 105 12.75 6.00 1.16
CA THR A 105 12.47 6.25 -0.27
C THR A 105 13.35 5.40 -1.16
N LEU A 106 14.65 5.32 -0.85
CA LEU A 106 15.62 4.51 -1.58
C LEU A 106 15.25 3.00 -1.54
N MET A 107 14.81 2.49 -0.39
CA MET A 107 14.38 1.10 -0.24
C MET A 107 13.08 0.76 -0.98
N ALA A 108 12.33 1.77 -1.43
CA ALA A 108 11.15 1.61 -2.27
C ALA A 108 11.47 1.59 -3.78
N ASP A 109 12.69 1.96 -4.20
CA ASP A 109 13.14 1.77 -5.58
C ASP A 109 13.43 0.28 -5.83
N GLU A 110 12.78 -0.29 -6.85
CA GLU A 110 12.89 -1.71 -7.19
C GLU A 110 14.35 -2.14 -7.46
N ILE A 111 15.12 -1.29 -8.15
CA ILE A 111 16.50 -1.61 -8.54
C ILE A 111 17.41 -1.56 -7.31
N PHE A 112 17.32 -0.53 -6.48
CA PHE A 112 18.07 -0.49 -5.23
C PHE A 112 17.68 -1.62 -4.29
N HIS A 113 16.39 -1.95 -4.20
CA HIS A 113 15.88 -3.04 -3.39
C HIS A 113 16.52 -4.38 -3.79
N ASP A 114 16.61 -4.67 -5.09
CA ASP A 114 17.27 -5.87 -5.62
C ASP A 114 18.77 -5.90 -5.28
N ILE A 115 19.46 -4.76 -5.44
CA ILE A 115 20.87 -4.62 -5.06
C ILE A 115 21.02 -4.90 -3.55
N ALA A 116 20.15 -4.35 -2.71
CA ALA A 116 20.18 -4.56 -1.27
C ALA A 116 20.01 -6.03 -0.87
N TYR A 117 19.19 -6.82 -1.57
CA TYR A 117 19.06 -8.27 -1.32
C TYR A 117 20.31 -9.08 -1.67
N ARG A 118 21.14 -8.58 -2.59
CA ARG A 118 22.25 -9.35 -3.17
C ARG A 118 23.63 -8.85 -2.80
N ALA A 119 23.71 -7.61 -2.33
CA ALA A 119 24.92 -6.97 -1.86
C ALA A 119 25.70 -7.92 -0.94
N ARG A 120 26.99 -8.08 -1.23
CA ARG A 120 27.92 -8.88 -0.43
C ARG A 120 28.85 -8.00 0.38
N ASN A 121 29.07 -6.78 -0.07
CA ASN A 121 29.92 -5.80 0.56
C ASN A 121 29.21 -4.43 0.60
N ARG A 122 29.85 -3.45 1.24
CA ARG A 122 29.35 -2.07 1.33
C ARG A 122 29.35 -1.38 -0.03
N ASP A 123 30.32 -1.69 -0.88
CA ASP A 123 30.55 -0.98 -2.14
C ASP A 123 29.39 -1.26 -3.13
N ASP A 124 28.79 -2.45 -3.10
CA ASP A 124 27.58 -2.80 -3.85
C ASP A 124 26.41 -1.87 -3.48
N LEU A 125 26.23 -1.58 -2.18
CA LEU A 125 25.18 -0.68 -1.70
C LEU A 125 25.46 0.78 -2.09
N LEU A 126 26.72 1.21 -2.02
CA LEU A 126 27.12 2.57 -2.43
C LEU A 126 26.88 2.78 -3.93
N ALA A 127 27.28 1.82 -4.76
CA ALA A 127 27.04 1.87 -6.19
C ALA A 127 25.52 1.86 -6.52
N GLY A 128 24.69 1.17 -5.74
CA GLY A 128 23.24 1.25 -5.85
C GLY A 128 22.67 2.62 -5.48
N ILE A 129 23.23 3.29 -4.46
CA ILE A 129 22.86 4.66 -4.11
C ILE A 129 23.22 5.61 -5.25
N ASP A 130 24.42 5.48 -5.82
CA ASP A 130 24.87 6.33 -6.92
C ASP A 130 23.99 6.14 -8.17
N ASP A 131 23.63 4.90 -8.53
CA ASP A 131 22.68 4.64 -9.63
C ASP A 131 21.32 5.29 -9.38
N PHE A 132 20.80 5.22 -8.16
CA PHE A 132 19.55 5.88 -7.82
C PHE A 132 19.66 7.41 -7.98
N LEU A 133 20.72 8.02 -7.44
CA LEU A 133 20.92 9.47 -7.49
C LEU A 133 21.08 10.00 -8.93
N ASP A 134 21.71 9.23 -9.83
CA ASP A 134 21.84 9.57 -11.25
C ASP A 134 20.48 9.74 -11.96
N HIS A 135 19.43 9.08 -11.48
CA HIS A 135 18.12 9.03 -12.15
C HIS A 135 17.01 9.81 -11.44
N VAL A 136 17.27 10.31 -10.22
CA VAL A 136 16.29 11.13 -9.50
C VAL A 136 16.20 12.51 -10.12
N THR A 137 14.98 12.93 -10.43
CA THR A 137 14.70 14.31 -10.84
C THR A 137 14.58 15.21 -9.60
N VAL A 138 15.45 16.21 -9.50
CA VAL A 138 15.40 17.20 -8.43
C VAL A 138 14.55 18.40 -8.87
N LEU A 139 13.65 18.84 -7.99
CA LEU A 139 12.87 20.06 -8.19
C LEU A 139 13.51 21.21 -7.40
N PRO A 140 13.86 22.33 -8.07
CA PRO A 140 14.40 23.50 -7.38
C PRO A 140 13.40 24.08 -6.35
N PRO A 141 13.83 24.38 -5.12
CA PRO A 141 12.97 25.03 -4.14
C PRO A 141 12.68 26.48 -4.55
N GLY A 142 11.44 26.93 -4.40
CA GLY A 142 11.03 28.33 -4.60
C GLY A 142 10.66 28.74 -6.02
N GLU A 143 11.06 27.97 -7.04
CA GLU A 143 10.60 28.14 -8.43
C GLU A 143 9.43 27.22 -8.79
N TRP A 144 9.09 26.30 -7.87
CA TRP A 144 8.02 25.34 -8.03
C TRP A 144 6.77 25.75 -7.25
N ASP A 145 5.64 25.94 -7.95
CA ASP A 145 4.33 26.13 -7.34
C ASP A 145 3.61 24.77 -7.20
N PRO A 146 3.25 24.31 -5.99
CA PRO A 146 2.52 23.06 -5.75
C PRO A 146 1.19 22.93 -6.52
N THR A 147 0.60 24.04 -6.97
CA THR A 147 -0.64 24.04 -7.77
C THR A 147 -0.38 23.85 -9.26
N THR A 148 0.88 23.98 -9.71
CA THR A 148 1.26 23.74 -11.10
C THR A 148 1.21 22.24 -11.39
N ARG A 149 0.33 21.85 -12.32
CA ARG A 149 0.22 20.46 -12.77
C ARG A 149 1.46 20.06 -13.56
N ILE A 150 2.19 19.06 -13.07
CA ILE A 150 3.27 18.42 -13.85
C ILE A 150 2.60 17.55 -14.91
N GLU A 151 2.85 17.86 -16.18
CA GLU A 151 2.47 16.92 -17.22
C GLU A 151 3.32 15.64 -17.06
N PRO A 152 2.72 14.46 -17.25
CA PRO A 152 3.48 13.22 -17.24
C PRO A 152 4.64 13.33 -18.24
N PRO A 153 5.84 12.84 -17.88
CA PRO A 153 6.95 12.83 -18.82
C PRO A 153 6.53 12.04 -20.07
N LYS A 154 6.88 12.55 -21.25
CA LYS A 154 6.51 11.95 -22.55
C LYS A 154 7.04 10.53 -22.73
N SER A 155 8.11 10.21 -22.01
CA SER A 155 8.69 8.87 -21.88
C SER A 155 8.95 8.61 -20.41
N VAL A 156 8.45 7.48 -19.91
CA VAL A 156 8.80 6.99 -18.58
C VAL A 156 10.32 6.70 -18.57
N PRO A 157 11.08 7.08 -17.54
CA PRO A 157 12.49 6.69 -17.43
C PRO A 157 12.62 5.18 -17.63
N ASN A 158 13.42 4.76 -18.62
CA ASN A 158 13.46 3.36 -19.01
C ASN A 158 14.18 2.55 -17.92
N LYS A 159 13.42 1.73 -17.19
CA LYS A 159 13.97 0.82 -16.18
C LYS A 159 14.97 -0.16 -16.80
N GLU A 160 14.78 -0.52 -18.07
CA GLU A 160 15.62 -1.45 -18.82
C GLU A 160 17.04 -0.91 -19.01
N ASP A 161 17.19 0.37 -19.35
CA ASP A 161 18.51 1.01 -19.53
C ASP A 161 19.32 0.98 -18.23
N ARG A 162 18.66 1.23 -17.09
CA ARG A 162 19.27 1.12 -15.75
C ARG A 162 19.75 -0.31 -15.49
N LEU A 163 18.92 -1.30 -15.82
CA LEU A 163 19.24 -2.71 -15.64
C LEU A 163 20.41 -3.14 -16.53
N GLU A 164 20.47 -2.70 -17.79
CA GLU A 164 21.58 -3.01 -18.69
C GLU A 164 22.90 -2.38 -18.23
N ARG A 165 22.86 -1.13 -17.77
CA ARG A 165 24.05 -0.46 -17.20
C ARG A 165 24.58 -1.19 -15.97
N ASN A 166 23.67 -1.66 -15.10
CA ASN A 166 24.05 -2.42 -13.92
C ASN A 166 24.67 -3.78 -14.27
N LYS A 167 24.22 -4.43 -15.36
CA LYS A 167 24.90 -5.63 -15.91
C LYS A 167 26.32 -5.30 -16.37
N ALA A 168 26.49 -4.21 -17.11
CA ALA A 168 27.80 -3.78 -17.60
C ALA A 168 28.76 -3.43 -16.45
N ASN A 169 28.24 -2.86 -15.36
CA ASN A 169 29.00 -2.49 -14.16
C ASN A 169 29.24 -3.66 -13.20
N GLY A 170 28.75 -4.87 -13.50
CA GLY A 170 28.97 -6.06 -12.67
C GLY A 170 28.20 -6.07 -11.34
N LEU A 171 27.20 -5.21 -11.19
CA LEU A 171 26.35 -5.17 -10.00
C LEU A 171 25.51 -6.44 -9.89
N PRO A 172 25.29 -6.97 -8.67
CA PRO A 172 24.58 -8.21 -8.49
C PRO A 172 23.08 -8.01 -8.79
N GLN A 173 22.63 -8.49 -9.95
CA GLN A 173 21.28 -8.24 -10.43
C GLN A 173 20.41 -9.48 -10.34
N MET A 174 19.19 -9.37 -9.80
CA MET A 174 18.17 -10.40 -10.03
C MET A 174 18.14 -10.71 -11.51
N ALA A 175 18.22 -12.00 -11.87
CA ALA A 175 17.65 -12.38 -13.14
C ALA A 175 16.22 -11.86 -13.00
N VAL A 176 15.96 -10.74 -13.65
CA VAL A 176 14.63 -10.18 -13.77
C VAL A 176 13.93 -11.26 -14.57
N THR A 177 13.44 -12.29 -13.88
CA THR A 177 12.13 -12.82 -14.22
C THR A 177 11.30 -11.56 -14.17
N GLU A 178 10.96 -11.04 -15.34
CA GLU A 178 10.11 -9.86 -15.49
C GLU A 178 8.97 -9.98 -14.50
N HIS A 179 9.12 -9.33 -13.35
CA HIS A 179 8.02 -8.73 -12.62
C HIS A 179 7.79 -7.35 -13.26
N VAL A 180 7.77 -7.31 -14.60
CA VAL A 180 6.75 -6.51 -15.24
C VAL A 180 5.46 -7.13 -14.70
N GLU A 181 4.85 -6.49 -13.70
CA GLU A 181 3.46 -6.76 -13.33
C GLU A 181 2.54 -6.31 -14.48
N HIS A 182 2.79 -6.77 -15.70
CA HIS A 182 1.76 -7.57 -16.33
C HIS A 182 1.82 -8.88 -15.58
N GLU A 183 1.07 -8.98 -14.47
CA GLU A 183 0.55 -10.26 -14.02
C GLU A 183 0.26 -11.04 -15.30
N PHE A 184 1.07 -12.05 -15.61
CA PHE A 184 0.71 -13.01 -16.64
C PHE A 184 -0.41 -13.77 -15.95
N ASP A 185 -1.60 -13.16 -15.89
CA ASP A 185 -2.72 -13.71 -15.17
C ASP A 185 -2.89 -15.08 -15.82
N PRO A 186 -2.70 -16.16 -15.07
CA PRO A 186 -2.78 -17.49 -15.63
C PRO A 186 -4.17 -17.76 -16.24
N SER A 187 -5.14 -16.84 -16.07
CA SER A 187 -6.39 -16.75 -16.84
C SER A 187 -6.22 -16.57 -18.36
N LEU A 188 -5.15 -15.92 -18.84
CA LEU A 188 -4.91 -15.63 -20.26
C LEU A 188 -4.00 -16.66 -20.95
N ALA A 189 -3.50 -17.65 -20.21
CA ALA A 189 -2.75 -18.75 -20.80
C ALA A 189 -3.65 -19.55 -21.75
N ARG A 190 -3.19 -19.77 -22.99
CA ARG A 190 -3.95 -20.50 -24.01
C ARG A 190 -4.18 -21.96 -23.56
N THR A 191 -5.38 -22.24 -23.08
CA THR A 191 -5.78 -23.54 -22.49
C THR A 191 -5.90 -24.69 -23.50
N GLY A 192 -5.78 -24.43 -24.81
CA GLY A 192 -5.79 -25.46 -25.87
C GLY A 192 -7.12 -26.19 -26.06
N ARG A 193 -8.16 -25.81 -25.30
CA ARG A 193 -9.53 -26.36 -25.36
C ARG A 193 -10.48 -25.28 -25.87
N PHE A 194 -11.54 -25.66 -26.59
CA PHE A 194 -12.59 -24.70 -26.99
C PHE A 194 -13.19 -24.06 -25.73
N CYS A 195 -13.12 -22.72 -25.62
CA CYS A 195 -13.55 -21.93 -24.46
C CYS A 195 -12.91 -22.30 -23.10
N GLY A 196 -11.72 -22.93 -23.07
CA GLY A 196 -11.09 -23.36 -21.82
C GLY A 196 -10.83 -22.22 -20.81
N GLY A 197 -10.39 -21.05 -21.30
CA GLY A 197 -10.19 -19.87 -20.44
C GLY A 197 -11.48 -19.38 -19.80
N LEU A 198 -12.61 -19.43 -20.52
CA LEU A 198 -13.92 -19.06 -19.98
C LEU A 198 -14.39 -20.05 -18.88
N ILE A 199 -14.12 -21.34 -19.06
CA ILE A 199 -14.47 -22.36 -18.06
C ILE A 199 -13.65 -22.17 -16.78
N ASP A 200 -12.34 -21.93 -16.90
CA ASP A 200 -11.47 -21.68 -15.75
C ASP A 200 -11.81 -20.36 -15.05
N ASP A 201 -12.25 -19.35 -15.81
CA ASP A 201 -12.73 -18.07 -15.25
C ASP A 201 -14.05 -18.24 -14.47
N ILE A 202 -15.02 -18.97 -15.04
CA ILE A 202 -16.28 -19.31 -14.35
C ILE A 202 -16.00 -20.13 -13.08
N LYS A 203 -15.10 -21.12 -13.13
CA LYS A 203 -14.76 -21.96 -11.97
C LYS A 203 -14.10 -21.15 -10.85
N ARG A 204 -13.28 -20.16 -11.19
CA ARG A 204 -12.62 -19.26 -10.23
C ARG A 204 -13.60 -18.27 -9.60
N LYS A 205 -14.58 -17.80 -10.38
CA LYS A 205 -15.60 -16.81 -9.95
C LYS A 205 -16.83 -17.45 -9.29
N ALA A 206 -17.08 -18.74 -9.53
CA ALA A 206 -18.16 -19.54 -8.94
C ALA A 206 -18.42 -19.29 -7.42
N PRO A 207 -17.40 -19.31 -6.54
CA PRO A 207 -17.64 -19.10 -5.11
C PRO A 207 -18.05 -17.66 -4.76
N PHE A 208 -17.69 -16.68 -5.59
CA PHE A 208 -18.00 -15.26 -5.35
C PHE A 208 -19.39 -14.87 -5.87
N TYR A 209 -19.89 -15.54 -6.93
CA TYR A 209 -21.21 -15.25 -7.48
C TYR A 209 -22.35 -15.34 -6.46
N ILE A 210 -22.26 -16.26 -5.48
CA ILE A 210 -23.28 -16.37 -4.43
C ILE A 210 -23.37 -15.05 -3.63
N SER A 211 -22.22 -14.44 -3.32
CA SER A 211 -22.16 -13.13 -2.66
C SER A 211 -22.76 -12.05 -3.56
N ASP A 212 -22.38 -12.01 -4.84
CA ASP A 212 -22.86 -11.03 -5.81
C ASP A 212 -24.39 -11.07 -5.98
N PHE A 213 -25.00 -12.27 -6.00
CA PHE A 213 -26.46 -12.41 -6.05
C PHE A 213 -27.14 -11.93 -4.78
N THR A 214 -26.57 -12.21 -3.60
CA THR A 214 -27.13 -11.72 -2.34
C THR A 214 -27.03 -10.20 -2.22
N GLU A 215 -25.95 -9.60 -2.73
CA GLU A 215 -25.76 -8.15 -2.78
C GLU A 215 -26.66 -7.48 -3.83
N ALA A 216 -26.87 -8.13 -4.97
CA ALA A 216 -27.78 -7.66 -6.02
C ALA A 216 -29.26 -7.63 -5.58
N ILE A 217 -29.64 -8.44 -4.58
CA ILE A 217 -30.99 -8.46 -3.98
C ILE A 217 -31.12 -7.43 -2.83
N SER A 218 -30.12 -6.57 -2.62
CA SER A 218 -30.26 -5.42 -1.74
C SER A 218 -31.40 -4.49 -2.19
N PHE A 219 -32.12 -3.93 -1.22
CA PHE A 219 -33.29 -3.07 -1.47
C PHE A 219 -32.98 -1.89 -2.43
N GLN A 220 -31.77 -1.33 -2.32
CA GLN A 220 -31.29 -0.25 -3.19
C GLN A 220 -31.12 -0.71 -4.66
N SER A 221 -30.61 -1.92 -4.88
CA SER A 221 -30.40 -2.47 -6.23
C SER A 221 -31.72 -2.86 -6.89
N VAL A 222 -32.63 -3.48 -6.13
CA VAL A 222 -33.97 -3.84 -6.63
C VAL A 222 -34.77 -2.58 -7.00
N ALA A 223 -34.71 -1.52 -6.19
CA ALA A 223 -35.35 -0.25 -6.49
C ALA A 223 -34.81 0.37 -7.79
N ALA A 224 -33.49 0.31 -8.02
CA ALA A 224 -32.87 0.80 -9.24
C ALA A 224 -33.28 -0.01 -10.49
N ILE A 225 -33.39 -1.34 -10.38
CA ILE A 225 -33.86 -2.20 -11.47
C ILE A 225 -35.30 -1.86 -11.85
N ILE A 226 -36.19 -1.69 -10.87
CA ILE A 226 -37.60 -1.33 -11.11
C ILE A 226 -37.69 0.06 -11.73
N PHE A 227 -36.94 1.03 -11.21
CA PHE A 227 -36.90 2.38 -11.76
C PHE A 227 -36.42 2.40 -13.21
N LEU A 228 -35.31 1.71 -13.50
CA LEU A 228 -34.76 1.62 -14.85
C LEU A 228 -35.71 0.89 -15.81
N TYR A 229 -36.41 -0.15 -15.34
CA TYR A 229 -37.43 -0.83 -16.11
C TYR A 229 -38.52 0.15 -16.57
N PHE A 230 -39.16 0.88 -15.65
CA PHE A 230 -40.21 1.85 -16.02
C PHE A 230 -39.69 3.05 -16.82
N ALA A 231 -38.49 3.55 -16.52
CA ALA A 231 -37.86 4.63 -17.25
C ALA A 231 -37.60 4.25 -18.73
N CYS A 232 -37.25 2.99 -19.00
CA CYS A 232 -37.05 2.49 -20.36
C CYS A 232 -38.35 2.06 -21.04
N LEU A 233 -39.33 1.53 -20.29
CA LEU A 233 -40.59 1.04 -20.85
C LEU A 233 -41.53 2.17 -21.30
N SER A 234 -41.55 3.29 -20.59
CA SER A 234 -42.44 4.41 -20.90
C SER A 234 -42.18 5.00 -22.30
N PRO A 235 -40.92 5.28 -22.71
CA PRO A 235 -40.60 5.65 -24.09
C PRO A 235 -40.97 4.57 -25.10
N ILE A 236 -40.69 3.29 -24.82
CA ILE A 236 -40.96 2.18 -25.75
C ILE A 236 -42.47 2.03 -26.03
N ILE A 237 -43.31 2.08 -24.99
CA ILE A 237 -44.78 2.06 -25.17
C ILE A 237 -45.26 3.29 -25.92
N THR A 238 -44.71 4.47 -25.59
CA THR A 238 -45.11 5.72 -26.23
C THR A 238 -44.80 5.71 -27.72
N PHE A 239 -43.57 5.33 -28.09
CA PHE A 239 -43.19 5.20 -29.49
C PHE A 239 -43.96 4.07 -30.20
N GLY A 240 -44.18 2.93 -29.55
CA GLY A 240 -44.97 1.83 -30.10
C GLY A 240 -46.43 2.24 -30.38
N GLY A 241 -47.06 2.98 -29.46
CA GLY A 241 -48.42 3.48 -29.61
C GLY A 241 -48.54 4.58 -30.68
N LEU A 242 -47.54 5.46 -30.79
CA LEU A 242 -47.48 6.46 -31.85
C LEU A 242 -47.30 5.81 -33.24
N LEU A 243 -46.44 4.79 -33.36
CA LEU A 243 -46.24 4.04 -34.60
C LEU A 243 -47.50 3.28 -35.01
N SER A 244 -48.15 2.58 -34.07
CA SER A 244 -49.41 1.85 -34.31
C SER A 244 -50.53 2.78 -34.80
N LYS A 245 -50.63 4.00 -34.25
CA LYS A 245 -51.54 5.03 -34.75
C LYS A 245 -51.15 5.57 -36.12
N ALA A 246 -49.86 5.73 -36.39
CA ALA A 246 -49.37 6.26 -37.66
C ALA A 246 -49.52 5.27 -38.83
N THR A 247 -49.63 3.97 -38.56
CA THR A 247 -49.78 2.92 -39.57
C THR A 247 -51.20 2.34 -39.68
N ASP A 248 -52.20 2.98 -39.05
CA ASP A 248 -53.57 2.47 -38.98
C ASP A 248 -53.65 1.00 -38.55
N ASN A 249 -52.78 0.61 -37.59
CA ASN A 249 -52.71 -0.76 -37.06
C ASN A 249 -52.36 -1.84 -38.10
N ASN A 250 -51.71 -1.49 -39.21
CA ASN A 250 -51.29 -2.43 -40.26
C ASN A 250 -49.85 -2.98 -40.05
N MET A 251 -49.41 -3.12 -38.80
CA MET A 251 -48.16 -3.83 -38.45
C MET A 251 -48.48 -5.20 -37.86
#